data_AF-A0A1I5BMU2-F1
#
_entry.id   AF-A0A1I5BMU2-F1
#
_cell.length_a   1.000
_cell.length_b   1.000
_cell.length_c   1.000
_cell.angle_alpha   90.00
_cell.angle_beta   90.00
_cell.angle_gamma   90.00
#
_symmetry.space_group_name_H-M   'P 1'
#
loop_
_entity.id
_entity.type
_entity.pdbx_description
1 polymer ?
#
loop_
_entity_poly.entity_id
_entity_poly.type
_entity_poly.pdbx_seq_one_letter_code
_entity_poly.pdbx_strand_id
1 'polypeptide(L)'
;MKIRNRNVAGMVTAALLAVLTSMIPASSAHAEAGGRWYFVNQYNGKCLKGNGEGKALSLATCKNKDAFHWINYGQTGMVNFSLDVYPYGAICINNKGRGKTPNLKACGTADTSGWRINSAKKNAKTGLVHIGCGYLQAVSKTKVVCTKRPKNIKKMTYIVKYSLK
;
A
#
# COMPACT_ATOMS: atom_id res chain seq x y z
N MET A 1 19.91 19.10 76.13
CA MET A 1 20.36 17.69 76.23
C MET A 1 19.79 16.93 75.04
N LYS A 2 20.64 16.14 74.34
CA LYS A 2 20.28 15.18 73.27
C LYS A 2 19.07 14.33 73.72
N ILE A 3 18.20 13.84 72.83
CA ILE A 3 18.38 12.53 72.19
C ILE A 3 17.62 12.45 70.85
N ARG A 4 18.37 11.99 69.84
CA ARG A 4 17.92 11.47 68.54
C ARG A 4 16.92 10.34 68.73
N ASN A 5 15.91 10.26 67.88
CA ASN A 5 15.42 8.95 67.44
C ASN A 5 15.17 8.95 65.93
N ARG A 6 16.09 8.25 65.24
CA ARG A 6 15.93 7.77 63.87
C ARG A 6 14.82 6.73 63.88
N ASN A 7 13.88 6.83 62.95
CA ASN A 7 13.23 5.66 62.40
C ASN A 7 13.39 5.68 60.88
N VAL A 8 14.09 4.66 60.41
CA VAL A 8 14.27 4.28 59.02
C VAL A 8 13.11 3.36 58.67
N ALA A 9 12.29 3.77 57.71
CA ALA A 9 11.45 2.90 56.87
C ALA A 9 11.00 3.82 55.71
N GLY A 10 11.45 3.70 54.47
CA GLY A 10 11.63 2.46 53.73
C GLY A 10 10.35 2.20 52.94
N MET A 11 10.10 2.95 51.87
CA MET A 11 9.32 2.49 50.72
C MET A 11 9.80 3.22 49.47
N VAL A 12 10.44 2.43 48.61
CA VAL A 12 10.79 2.75 47.22
C VAL A 12 9.48 2.95 46.46
N THR A 13 9.15 4.20 46.10
CA THR A 13 8.06 4.44 45.15
C THR A 13 8.63 4.46 43.75
N ALA A 14 8.26 3.40 43.02
CA ALA A 14 8.50 3.05 41.63
C ALA A 14 8.93 4.18 40.68
N ALA A 15 10.03 3.91 39.98
CA ALA A 15 10.32 4.42 38.65
C ALA A 15 9.20 4.03 37.66
N LEU A 16 8.88 4.94 36.73
CA LEU A 16 8.46 4.74 35.33
C LEU A 16 7.52 5.88 34.90
N LEU A 17 8.07 7.04 34.55
CA LEU A 17 7.46 7.81 33.46
C LEU A 17 7.95 7.18 32.16
N ALA A 18 7.13 6.25 31.66
CA ALA A 18 7.31 5.64 30.36
C ALA A 18 7.30 6.73 29.28
N VAL A 19 8.38 6.75 28.50
CA VAL A 19 8.50 7.45 27.22
C VAL A 19 7.39 6.96 26.30
N LEU A 20 6.33 7.75 26.13
CA LEU A 20 5.21 7.42 25.25
C LEU A 20 4.85 8.62 24.36
N THR A 21 5.71 8.96 23.39
CA THR A 21 5.28 9.55 22.11
C THR A 21 6.32 9.31 21.00
N SER A 22 6.80 8.08 20.80
CA SER A 22 7.50 7.71 19.56
C SER A 22 6.54 7.01 18.59
N MET A 23 5.44 7.68 18.22
CA MET A 23 4.60 7.27 17.09
C MET A 23 4.19 8.53 16.33
N ILE A 24 5.13 9.12 15.57
CA ILE A 24 4.73 10.06 14.52
C ILE A 24 3.91 9.21 13.53
N PRO A 25 2.60 9.51 13.35
CA PRO A 25 1.73 8.66 12.55
C PRO A 25 2.22 8.69 11.09
N ALA A 26 1.76 7.71 10.31
CA ALA A 26 1.74 7.87 8.86
C ALA A 26 1.23 9.29 8.54
N SER A 27 2.03 10.11 7.83
CA SER A 27 1.85 11.58 7.75
C SER A 27 0.39 11.99 7.62
N SER A 28 -0.07 13.10 8.21
CA SER A 28 -1.47 13.60 8.13
C SER A 28 -2.14 13.39 6.77
N ALA A 29 -1.44 13.67 5.66
CA ALA A 29 -1.88 13.43 4.29
C ALA A 29 -2.30 11.97 3.96
N HIS A 30 -1.74 10.97 4.63
CA HIS A 30 -2.09 9.55 4.51
C HIS A 30 -3.35 9.22 5.30
N ALA A 31 -3.50 9.79 6.50
CA ALA A 31 -4.70 9.65 7.31
C ALA A 31 -5.90 10.35 6.65
N GLU A 32 -5.71 11.56 6.12
CA GLU A 32 -6.69 12.30 5.33
C GLU A 32 -7.12 11.54 4.06
N ALA A 33 -6.20 10.81 3.44
CA ALA A 33 -6.50 9.93 2.32
C ALA A 33 -7.09 8.57 2.74
N GLY A 34 -7.51 8.39 4.00
CA GLY A 34 -8.09 7.14 4.50
C GLY A 34 -7.12 5.94 4.44
N GLY A 35 -5.82 6.18 4.60
CA GLY A 35 -4.79 5.14 4.49
C GLY A 35 -4.50 4.71 3.04
N ARG A 36 -4.95 5.47 2.04
CA ARG A 36 -4.74 5.17 0.61
C ARG A 36 -3.38 5.66 0.12
N TRP A 37 -2.91 5.04 -0.96
CA TRP A 37 -1.67 5.45 -1.66
C TRP A 37 -1.82 5.43 -3.17
N TYR A 38 -0.89 6.12 -3.83
CA TYR A 38 -0.64 6.03 -5.27
C TYR A 38 0.59 5.18 -5.52
N PHE A 39 0.59 4.45 -6.63
CA PHE A 39 1.75 3.74 -7.14
C PHE A 39 2.27 4.40 -8.41
N VAL A 40 3.38 5.14 -8.30
CA VAL A 40 4.04 5.80 -9.44
C VAL A 40 5.11 4.88 -10.02
N ASN A 41 4.96 4.45 -11.26
CA ASN A 41 5.95 3.58 -11.89
C ASN A 41 7.29 4.31 -12.09
N GLN A 42 8.39 3.69 -11.65
CA GLN A 42 9.72 4.31 -11.69
C GLN A 42 10.27 4.47 -13.12
N TYR A 43 9.83 3.62 -14.07
CA TYR A 43 10.34 3.66 -15.44
C TYR A 43 9.78 4.84 -16.25
N ASN A 44 8.51 5.18 -16.08
CA ASN A 44 7.84 6.18 -16.92
C ASN A 44 7.11 7.31 -16.16
N GLY A 45 7.15 7.29 -14.82
CA GLY A 45 6.51 8.30 -13.97
C GLY A 45 4.98 8.27 -14.00
N LYS A 46 4.35 7.25 -14.57
CA LYS A 46 2.88 7.12 -14.66
C LYS A 46 2.31 6.40 -13.45
N CYS A 47 1.11 6.77 -13.05
CA CYS A 47 0.42 6.13 -11.93
C CYS A 47 -0.35 4.90 -12.39
N LEU A 48 -0.36 3.86 -11.55
CA LEU A 48 -1.25 2.72 -11.71
C LEU A 48 -2.70 3.18 -11.54
N LYS A 49 -3.53 2.86 -12.54
CA LYS A 49 -4.93 3.27 -12.62
C LYS A 49 -5.84 2.04 -12.69
N GLY A 50 -6.81 1.98 -11.79
CA GLY A 50 -7.96 1.11 -11.91
C GLY A 50 -9.03 1.72 -12.82
N ASN A 51 -9.70 0.90 -13.61
CA ASN A 51 -10.68 1.35 -14.60
C ASN A 51 -12.09 0.81 -14.34
N GLY A 52 -12.36 0.41 -13.10
CA GLY A 52 -13.58 -0.26 -12.69
C GLY A 52 -13.54 -1.78 -12.85
N GLU A 53 -14.58 -2.43 -12.35
CA GLU A 53 -14.73 -3.88 -12.38
C GLU A 53 -14.76 -4.45 -13.80
N GLY A 54 -14.12 -5.61 -13.98
CA GLY A 54 -13.96 -6.29 -15.26
C GLY A 54 -12.95 -5.62 -16.20
N LYS A 55 -12.65 -4.34 -16.02
CA LYS A 55 -11.75 -3.56 -16.89
C LYS A 55 -10.28 -3.78 -16.54
N ALA A 56 -9.46 -3.85 -17.58
CA ALA A 56 -8.02 -4.02 -17.47
C ALA A 56 -7.37 -2.84 -16.72
N LEU A 57 -6.33 -3.12 -15.94
CA LEU A 57 -5.49 -2.08 -15.35
C LEU A 57 -4.73 -1.31 -16.43
N SER A 58 -4.46 -0.04 -16.16
CA SER A 58 -3.67 0.79 -17.06
C SER A 58 -2.72 1.72 -16.30
N LEU A 59 -1.91 2.46 -17.06
CA LEU A 59 -1.12 3.56 -16.57
C LEU A 59 -1.67 4.87 -17.16
N ALA A 60 -1.61 5.93 -16.36
CA ALA A 60 -1.94 7.26 -16.84
C ALA A 60 -1.13 8.32 -16.09
N THR A 61 -1.21 9.57 -16.58
CA THR A 61 -0.75 10.71 -15.79
C THR A 61 -1.46 10.71 -14.44
N CYS A 62 -0.67 10.86 -13.37
CA CYS A 62 -1.17 10.84 -12.00
C CYS A 62 -2.20 11.96 -11.78
N LYS A 63 -3.33 11.62 -11.18
CA LYS A 63 -4.39 12.57 -10.83
C LYS A 63 -4.91 12.26 -9.43
N ASN A 64 -5.35 13.28 -8.70
CA ASN A 64 -6.04 13.08 -7.43
C ASN A 64 -7.50 12.64 -7.71
N LYS A 65 -7.68 11.36 -8.03
CA LYS A 65 -8.98 10.70 -8.25
C LYS A 65 -8.93 9.29 -7.68
N ASP A 66 -10.07 8.77 -7.23
CA ASP A 66 -10.18 7.45 -6.59
C ASP A 66 -9.66 6.29 -7.47
N ALA A 67 -9.76 6.42 -8.79
CA ALA A 67 -9.20 5.47 -9.74
C ALA A 67 -7.68 5.24 -9.58
N PHE A 68 -6.95 6.16 -8.95
CA PHE A 68 -5.51 6.06 -8.68
C PHE A 68 -5.17 5.72 -7.23
N HIS A 69 -6.18 5.59 -6.37
CA HIS A 69 -6.01 5.20 -4.98
C HIS A 69 -6.02 3.69 -4.82
N TRP A 70 -5.16 3.22 -3.93
CA TRP A 70 -4.99 1.81 -3.64
C TRP A 70 -4.82 1.58 -2.14
N ILE A 71 -5.29 0.42 -1.68
CA ILE A 71 -5.02 -0.13 -0.35
C ILE A 71 -4.60 -1.60 -0.48
N ASN A 72 -3.75 -2.07 0.43
CA ASN A 72 -3.33 -3.46 0.56
C ASN A 72 -4.12 -4.06 1.71
N TYR A 73 -5.06 -4.94 1.41
CA TYR A 73 -5.80 -5.71 2.42
C TYR A 73 -5.09 -7.02 2.77
N GLY A 74 -3.76 -7.03 2.68
CA GLY A 74 -2.94 -8.19 3.02
C GLY A 74 -3.23 -9.36 2.10
N GLN A 75 -3.65 -10.49 2.67
CA GLN A 75 -3.91 -11.71 1.89
C GLN A 75 -5.13 -11.58 0.97
N THR A 76 -6.08 -10.70 1.31
CA THR A 76 -7.34 -10.49 0.57
C THR A 76 -7.12 -9.79 -0.78
N GLY A 77 -6.02 -9.05 -0.93
CA GLY A 77 -5.61 -8.46 -2.21
C GLY A 77 -5.34 -6.96 -2.17
N MET A 78 -5.12 -6.41 -3.36
CA MET A 78 -4.85 -4.98 -3.58
C MET A 78 -6.13 -4.29 -4.07
N VAL A 79 -6.73 -3.47 -3.21
CA VAL A 79 -8.00 -2.79 -3.44
C VAL A 79 -7.80 -1.51 -4.26
N ASN A 80 -8.75 -1.20 -5.13
CA ASN A 80 -8.86 0.05 -5.85
C ASN A 80 -10.24 0.71 -5.65
N PHE A 81 -10.31 2.03 -5.83
CA PHE A 81 -11.50 2.83 -5.58
C PHE A 81 -12.11 3.43 -6.87
N SER A 82 -11.86 2.84 -8.05
CA SER A 82 -12.44 3.31 -9.32
C SER A 82 -13.95 3.09 -9.46
N LEU A 83 -14.58 2.38 -8.53
CA LEU A 83 -16.03 2.29 -8.40
C LEU A 83 -16.41 2.68 -6.97
N ASP A 84 -17.60 3.27 -6.84
CA ASP A 84 -18.23 3.40 -5.52
C ASP A 84 -18.42 2.00 -4.94
N VAL A 85 -17.94 1.81 -3.72
CA VAL A 85 -17.76 0.51 -3.05
C VAL A 85 -19.11 -0.10 -2.60
N TYR A 86 -20.22 0.52 -2.98
CA TYR A 86 -21.57 0.21 -2.54
C TYR A 86 -22.41 -0.35 -3.69
N PRO A 87 -23.14 -1.49 -3.53
CA PRO A 87 -23.23 -2.40 -2.39
C PRO A 87 -22.27 -3.62 -2.43
N TYR A 88 -21.44 -3.76 -3.47
CA TYR A 88 -20.76 -5.04 -3.80
C TYR A 88 -19.41 -5.29 -3.11
N GLY A 89 -18.95 -4.38 -2.25
CA GLY A 89 -17.69 -4.51 -1.53
C GLY A 89 -16.47 -4.05 -2.34
N ALA A 90 -15.29 -4.18 -1.73
CA ALA A 90 -14.03 -3.73 -2.32
C ALA A 90 -13.71 -4.46 -3.64
N ILE A 91 -13.13 -3.75 -4.63
CA ILE A 91 -12.63 -4.35 -5.87
C ILE A 91 -11.11 -4.50 -5.83
N CYS A 92 -10.63 -5.70 -6.13
CA CYS A 92 -9.23 -6.12 -6.04
C CYS A 92 -8.62 -6.40 -7.41
N ILE A 93 -7.28 -6.29 -7.48
CA ILE A 93 -6.54 -6.78 -8.64
C ILE A 93 -6.74 -8.29 -8.79
N ASN A 94 -7.22 -8.71 -9.95
CA ASN A 94 -7.40 -10.10 -10.32
C ASN A 94 -6.20 -10.61 -11.14
N ASN A 95 -5.59 -11.72 -10.73
CA ASN A 95 -4.57 -12.40 -11.50
C ASN A 95 -5.18 -13.01 -12.78
N LYS A 96 -4.57 -12.73 -13.93
CA LYS A 96 -4.97 -13.28 -15.24
C LYS A 96 -3.94 -14.25 -15.83
N GLY A 97 -2.90 -14.57 -15.06
CA GLY A 97 -1.75 -15.34 -15.51
C GLY A 97 -0.65 -14.49 -16.13
N ARG A 98 0.51 -15.13 -16.34
CA ARG A 98 1.71 -14.50 -16.85
C ARG A 98 1.51 -13.95 -18.28
N GLY A 99 2.06 -12.77 -18.55
CA GLY A 99 1.98 -12.12 -19.86
C GLY A 99 0.66 -11.40 -20.13
N LYS A 100 -0.32 -11.47 -19.22
CA LYS A 100 -1.61 -10.79 -19.35
C LYS A 100 -1.66 -9.52 -18.49
N THR A 101 -2.51 -8.59 -18.90
CA THR A 101 -2.85 -7.41 -18.10
C THR A 101 -3.91 -7.81 -17.07
N PRO A 102 -3.66 -7.66 -15.76
CA PRO A 102 -4.68 -7.86 -14.75
C PRO A 102 -5.89 -6.94 -14.96
N ASN A 103 -7.06 -7.37 -14.49
CA ASN A 103 -8.25 -6.54 -14.39
C ASN A 103 -8.68 -6.43 -12.92
N LEU A 104 -9.76 -5.70 -12.65
CA LEU A 104 -10.36 -5.63 -11.32
C LEU A 104 -11.58 -6.56 -11.21
N LYS A 105 -11.80 -7.15 -10.04
CA LYS A 105 -12.97 -7.94 -9.68
C LYS A 105 -13.32 -7.70 -8.21
N ALA A 106 -14.53 -8.05 -7.78
CA ALA A 106 -14.85 -8.14 -6.35
C ALA A 106 -13.76 -8.92 -5.57
N CYS A 107 -13.25 -8.34 -4.47
CA CYS A 107 -12.29 -8.98 -3.59
C CYS A 107 -12.87 -10.27 -2.98
N GLY A 108 -12.02 -11.25 -2.67
CA GLY A 108 -12.47 -12.54 -2.12
C GLY A 108 -13.00 -13.51 -3.18
N THR A 109 -13.13 -13.08 -4.43
CA THR A 109 -13.33 -13.99 -5.57
C THR A 109 -12.01 -14.67 -5.95
N ALA A 110 -12.11 -15.77 -6.69
CA ALA A 110 -10.94 -16.50 -7.20
C ALA A 110 -9.94 -15.55 -7.88
N ASP A 111 -8.65 -15.82 -7.68
CA ASP A 111 -7.52 -15.08 -8.28
C ASP A 111 -7.34 -13.62 -7.82
N THR A 112 -8.06 -13.14 -6.81
CA THR A 112 -7.88 -11.78 -6.25
C THR A 112 -6.93 -11.72 -5.03
N SER A 113 -6.73 -12.85 -4.35
CA SER A 113 -5.82 -12.99 -3.21
C SER A 113 -4.36 -13.11 -3.63
N GLY A 114 -3.42 -12.89 -2.71
CA GLY A 114 -2.00 -13.26 -2.92
C GLY A 114 -1.14 -12.21 -3.61
N TRP A 115 -1.69 -11.02 -3.90
CA TRP A 115 -0.91 -9.84 -4.23
C TRP A 115 -0.12 -9.36 -3.02
N ARG A 116 1.13 -8.97 -3.24
CA ARG A 116 2.04 -8.47 -2.20
C ARG A 116 2.77 -7.23 -2.67
N ILE A 117 3.13 -6.40 -1.70
CA ILE A 117 4.05 -5.29 -1.85
C ILE A 117 5.15 -5.42 -0.79
N ASN A 118 6.37 -4.98 -1.11
CA ASN A 118 7.50 -5.02 -0.18
C ASN A 118 7.38 -3.96 0.93
N SER A 119 6.83 -2.79 0.59
CA SER A 119 6.63 -1.69 1.52
C SER A 119 5.48 -0.78 1.06
N ALA A 120 4.74 -0.26 2.02
CA ALA A 120 3.72 0.79 1.85
C ALA A 120 4.18 2.15 2.45
N LYS A 121 5.44 2.27 2.87
CA LYS A 121 5.98 3.53 3.43
C LYS A 121 6.06 4.61 2.35
N LYS A 122 5.85 5.87 2.74
CA LYS A 122 6.00 7.04 1.83
C LYS A 122 7.33 7.01 1.10
N ASN A 123 7.30 7.20 -0.22
CA ASN A 123 8.45 7.19 -1.13
C ASN A 123 9.22 5.86 -1.22
N ALA A 124 8.74 4.78 -0.60
CA ALA A 124 9.38 3.48 -0.73
C ALA A 124 9.27 2.97 -2.18
N LYS A 125 10.35 2.33 -2.64
CA LYS A 125 10.36 1.55 -3.87
C LYS A 125 9.80 0.15 -3.57
N THR A 126 8.77 -0.26 -4.29
CA THR A 126 8.07 -1.51 -4.05
C THR A 126 7.71 -2.19 -5.37
N GLY A 127 7.64 -3.52 -5.37
CA GLY A 127 6.99 -4.26 -6.44
C GLY A 127 5.54 -4.51 -6.11
N LEU A 128 4.67 -4.60 -7.12
CA LEU A 128 3.37 -5.27 -6.98
C LEU A 128 3.53 -6.67 -7.56
N VAL A 129 3.53 -7.69 -6.69
CA VAL A 129 3.85 -9.07 -7.06
C VAL A 129 2.72 -10.01 -6.72
N HIS A 130 2.46 -10.97 -7.60
CA HIS A 130 1.52 -12.06 -7.38
C HIS A 130 2.21 -13.39 -7.69
N ILE A 131 2.00 -14.40 -6.85
CA ILE A 131 2.69 -15.70 -6.96
C ILE A 131 2.42 -16.39 -8.32
N GLY A 132 1.20 -16.28 -8.84
CA GLY A 132 0.78 -16.92 -10.09
C GLY A 132 1.23 -16.25 -11.39
N CYS A 133 1.60 -14.96 -11.39
CA CYS A 133 1.96 -14.25 -12.64
C CYS A 133 3.28 -13.47 -12.58
N GLY A 134 3.84 -13.23 -11.39
CA GLY A 134 5.07 -12.48 -11.18
C GLY A 134 4.80 -11.03 -10.81
N TYR A 135 5.57 -10.11 -11.39
CA TYR A 135 5.51 -8.68 -11.08
C TYR A 135 4.59 -7.96 -12.07
N LEU A 136 3.79 -7.01 -11.59
CA LEU A 136 3.07 -6.07 -12.44
C LEU A 136 4.05 -5.03 -12.99
N GLN A 137 4.16 -4.90 -14.31
CA GLN A 137 5.20 -4.07 -14.92
C GLN A 137 4.62 -3.12 -15.95
N ALA A 138 5.17 -1.92 -16.02
CA ALA A 138 4.96 -1.01 -17.14
C ALA A 138 5.64 -1.55 -18.40
N VAL A 139 4.85 -1.79 -19.44
CA VAL A 139 5.39 -2.13 -20.78
C VAL A 139 5.32 -0.94 -21.75
N SER A 140 4.46 0.04 -21.46
CA SER A 140 4.40 1.35 -22.13
C SER A 140 3.97 2.43 -21.13
N LYS A 141 3.70 3.66 -21.60
CA LYS A 141 3.13 4.75 -20.77
C LYS A 141 1.65 4.50 -20.37
N THR A 142 0.98 3.53 -20.99
CA THR A 142 -0.46 3.27 -20.78
C THR A 142 -0.77 1.84 -20.40
N LYS A 143 0.16 0.90 -20.58
CA LYS A 143 -0.08 -0.54 -20.41
C LYS A 143 0.78 -1.13 -19.32
N VAL A 144 0.15 -1.96 -18.49
CA VAL A 144 0.81 -2.89 -17.57
C VAL A 144 0.58 -4.34 -17.95
N VAL A 145 1.52 -5.20 -17.56
CA VAL A 145 1.43 -6.66 -17.72
C VAL A 145 2.00 -7.33 -16.47
N CYS A 146 1.40 -8.42 -16.01
CA CYS A 146 2.00 -9.24 -14.96
C CYS A 146 2.95 -10.28 -15.56
N THR A 147 4.24 -10.23 -15.25
CA THR A 147 5.22 -11.17 -15.81
C THR A 147 6.48 -11.34 -14.95
N LYS A 148 7.39 -12.22 -15.37
CA LYS A 148 8.68 -12.47 -14.70
C LYS A 148 9.51 -11.20 -14.58
N ARG A 149 10.38 -11.12 -13.57
CA ARG A 149 11.28 -9.97 -13.33
C ARG A 149 11.96 -9.51 -14.65
N PRO A 150 11.84 -8.23 -15.03
CA PRO A 150 12.45 -7.71 -16.26
C PRO A 150 13.94 -7.40 -16.06
N LYS A 151 14.70 -7.35 -17.16
CA LYS A 151 16.09 -6.84 -17.15
C LYS A 151 16.14 -5.39 -16.62
N ASN A 152 15.26 -4.52 -17.15
CA ASN A 152 15.09 -3.18 -16.60
C ASN A 152 14.12 -3.20 -15.40
N ILE A 153 14.68 -3.34 -14.20
CA ILE A 153 13.92 -3.44 -12.95
C ILE A 153 12.97 -2.25 -12.71
N LYS A 154 13.28 -1.06 -13.25
CA LYS A 154 12.42 0.13 -13.10
C LYS A 154 11.01 -0.09 -13.66
N LYS A 155 10.83 -1.01 -14.61
CA LYS A 155 9.52 -1.35 -15.18
C LYS A 155 8.59 -2.00 -14.16
N MET A 156 9.13 -2.80 -13.23
CA MET A 156 8.35 -3.46 -12.16
C MET A 156 8.33 -2.68 -10.84
N THR A 157 9.18 -1.66 -10.70
CA THR A 157 9.28 -0.85 -9.47
C THR A 157 8.29 0.29 -9.49
N TYR A 158 7.53 0.42 -8.40
CA TYR A 158 6.64 1.54 -8.13
C TYR A 158 7.14 2.30 -6.90
N ILE A 159 6.93 3.60 -6.91
CA ILE A 159 7.18 4.50 -5.79
C ILE A 159 5.84 4.75 -5.11
N VAL A 160 5.76 4.42 -3.83
CA VAL A 160 4.57 4.68 -3.02
C VAL A 160 4.49 6.17 -2.71
N LYS A 161 3.33 6.78 -2.98
CA LYS A 161 3.06 8.18 -2.63
C LYS A 161 1.78 8.26 -1.81
N TYR A 162 1.76 9.12 -0.80
CA TYR A 162 0.54 9.43 -0.03
C TYR A 162 -0.23 10.61 -0.61
N SER A 163 0.46 11.48 -1.35
CA SER A 163 -0.13 12.57 -2.11
C SER A 163 0.61 12.77 -3.42
N LEU A 164 -0.08 13.37 -4.39
CA LEU A 164 0.52 13.89 -5.61
C LEU A 164 0.88 15.36 -5.35
N LYS A 165 2.07 15.78 -5.79
CA LYS A 165 2.44 17.20 -5.80
C LYS A 165 1.77 17.89 -6.97
#